data_AF-A0A4P5SZG7-F1
#
_entry.id   AF-A0A4P5SZG7-F1
#
_cell.length_a   1.000
_cell.length_b   1.000
_cell.length_c   1.000
_cell.angle_alpha   90.00
_cell.angle_beta   90.00
_cell.angle_gamma   90.00
#
_symmetry.space_group_name_H-M   'P 1'
#
loop_
_entity.id
_entity.type
_entity.pdbx_description
1 polymer ?
#
loop_
_entity_poly.entity_id
_entity_poly.type
_entity_poly.pdbx_seq_one_letter_code
_entity_poly.pdbx_strand_id
1 'polypeptide(L)'
;MTSLGKSTSRKSFSNLFSLVVATVFINNFPVHAEEKISDNQDGKKTLESLNQATSKDQKKDADKMSHKAEGVISLDVTASKNKIYLLLGKNIKGQISLWLQISNNNAAFWSKETEIPIPAASGATISRGSDARIVKAGKSIIVLWMSHVEGARFGSGPMVAMRSLDEGKS
;
A
#
# COMPACT_ATOMS: atom_id res chain seq x y z
N MET A 1 -6.01 -57.06 24.32
CA MET A 1 -6.20 -56.14 25.48
C MET A 1 -4.82 -55.93 26.06
N THR A 2 -4.15 -54.78 25.95
CA THR A 2 -4.50 -53.48 26.56
C THR A 2 -3.81 -52.33 25.81
N SER A 3 -4.56 -51.24 25.66
CA SER A 3 -4.11 -49.90 25.24
C SER A 3 -3.73 -49.10 26.48
N LEU A 4 -2.71 -48.22 26.40
CA LEU A 4 -2.59 -46.98 27.17
C LEU A 4 -1.38 -46.16 26.72
N GLY A 5 -1.63 -44.91 26.32
CA GLY A 5 -0.59 -43.93 26.02
C GLY A 5 -1.19 -42.57 25.70
N LYS A 6 -1.66 -41.85 26.73
CA LYS A 6 -2.12 -40.46 26.63
C LYS A 6 -0.95 -39.56 26.20
N SER A 7 -1.13 -38.79 25.13
CA SER A 7 -0.23 -37.69 24.75
C SER A 7 -0.94 -36.36 24.89
N THR A 8 -0.24 -35.43 25.52
CA THR A 8 -0.72 -34.18 26.10
C THR A 8 -0.88 -33.06 25.07
N SER A 9 -1.94 -32.28 25.29
CA SER A 9 -2.28 -31.02 24.63
C SER A 9 -1.11 -30.02 24.60
N ARG A 10 -0.74 -29.56 23.40
CA ARG A 10 0.11 -28.39 23.21
C ARG A 10 -0.78 -27.16 23.02
N LYS A 11 -0.68 -26.22 23.96
CA LYS A 11 -1.31 -24.91 23.91
C LYS A 11 -0.77 -24.12 22.71
N SER A 12 -1.70 -23.61 21.92
CA SER A 12 -1.49 -22.66 20.84
C SER A 12 -0.94 -21.35 21.41
N PHE A 13 0.22 -20.91 20.94
CA PHE A 13 0.75 -19.57 21.22
C PHE A 13 0.23 -18.60 20.16
N SER A 14 -0.44 -17.55 20.61
CA SER A 14 -0.91 -16.45 19.78
C SER A 14 0.27 -15.67 19.18
N ASN A 15 0.29 -15.54 17.85
CA ASN A 15 1.23 -14.71 17.12
C ASN A 15 1.02 -13.23 17.47
N LEU A 16 1.96 -12.62 18.20
CA LEU A 16 2.05 -11.17 18.35
C LEU A 16 2.87 -10.61 17.17
N PHE A 17 2.19 -9.93 16.25
CA PHE A 17 2.84 -9.07 15.25
C PHE A 17 3.26 -7.76 15.93
N SER A 18 4.53 -7.36 15.78
CA SER A 18 5.01 -6.04 16.22
C SER A 18 5.07 -5.10 15.01
N LEU A 19 4.11 -4.18 14.93
CA LEU A 19 4.05 -3.11 13.94
C LEU A 19 4.97 -1.98 14.40
N VAL A 20 5.94 -1.60 13.56
CA VAL A 20 6.74 -0.38 13.76
C VAL A 20 6.28 0.63 12.71
N VAL A 21 5.56 1.68 13.16
CA VAL A 21 5.21 2.84 12.34
C VAL A 21 6.26 3.91 12.56
N ALA A 22 6.98 4.30 11.51
CA ALA A 22 7.87 5.46 11.55
C ALA A 22 7.13 6.70 11.04
N THR A 23 6.77 7.61 11.94
CA THR A 23 6.14 8.90 11.60
C THR A 23 7.23 9.96 11.40
N VAL A 24 7.32 10.56 10.21
CA VAL A 24 8.16 11.73 9.94
C VAL A 24 7.27 12.99 9.97
N PHE A 25 7.53 13.90 10.91
CA PHE A 25 6.85 15.19 10.99
C PHE A 25 7.43 16.17 9.95
N ILE A 26 6.58 16.76 9.12
CA ILE A 26 6.94 17.91 8.27
C ILE A 26 6.20 19.12 8.84
N ASN A 27 6.96 20.14 9.25
CA ASN A 27 6.44 21.37 9.84
C ASN A 27 5.66 22.21 8.81
N ASN A 28 4.47 22.68 9.21
CA ASN A 28 3.64 23.64 8.48
C ASN A 28 4.29 25.03 8.44
N PHE A 29 4.42 25.61 7.26
CA PHE A 29 4.61 27.06 7.09
C PHE A 29 3.25 27.73 6.80
N PRO A 30 2.89 28.83 7.48
CA PRO A 30 1.74 29.64 7.11
C PRO A 30 2.13 30.68 6.05
N VAL A 31 1.33 30.81 4.99
CA VAL A 31 1.36 31.98 4.10
C VAL A 31 0.10 32.79 4.39
N HIS A 32 0.29 34.00 4.92
CA HIS A 32 -0.72 35.04 5.01
C HIS A 32 -0.94 35.67 3.63
N ALA A 33 -2.20 35.92 3.27
CA ALA A 33 -2.58 36.95 2.34
C ALA A 33 -3.93 37.54 2.79
N GLU A 34 -3.88 38.77 3.30
CA GLU A 34 -5.02 39.69 3.35
C GLU A 34 -5.16 40.35 1.98
N GLU A 35 -6.37 40.42 1.43
CA GLU A 35 -6.75 41.55 0.56
C GLU A 35 -8.25 41.83 0.66
N LYS A 36 -8.57 43.11 0.51
CA LYS A 36 -9.69 43.85 1.10
C LYS A 36 -11.02 43.67 0.35
N ILE A 37 -12.09 43.71 1.13
CA ILE A 37 -13.48 43.90 0.67
C ILE A 37 -13.69 45.40 0.40
N SER A 38 -14.20 45.74 -0.78
CA SER A 38 -14.82 47.04 -1.05
C SER A 38 -16.23 46.84 -1.60
N ASP A 39 -17.22 47.36 -0.88
CA ASP A 39 -18.62 47.46 -1.28
C ASP A 39 -18.78 48.29 -2.55
N ASN A 40 -19.54 47.79 -3.54
CA ASN A 40 -20.33 48.68 -4.37
C ASN A 40 -21.59 48.00 -4.92
N GLN A 41 -22.70 48.72 -4.78
CA GLN A 41 -24.05 48.34 -5.18
C GLN A 41 -24.20 48.54 -6.69
N ASP A 42 -24.50 47.48 -7.44
CA ASP A 42 -25.19 47.56 -8.73
C ASP A 42 -25.81 46.20 -9.11
N GLY A 43 -26.61 45.68 -8.17
CA GLY A 43 -27.51 44.56 -8.42
C GLY A 43 -28.81 45.06 -9.04
N LYS A 44 -28.92 45.02 -10.37
CA LYS A 44 -30.18 44.87 -11.16
C LYS A 44 -29.98 45.29 -12.63
N LYS A 45 -29.07 44.63 -13.37
CA LYS A 45 -29.12 44.69 -14.86
C LYS A 45 -28.34 43.63 -15.62
N THR A 46 -28.01 42.51 -14.99
CA THR A 46 -27.20 41.47 -15.65
C THR A 46 -27.65 40.06 -15.26
N LEU A 47 -28.91 39.91 -14.86
CA LEU A 47 -29.57 38.60 -14.70
C LEU A 47 -30.11 38.02 -16.02
N GLU A 48 -29.99 38.75 -17.13
CA GLU A 48 -30.33 38.26 -18.48
C GLU A 48 -29.12 37.82 -19.32
N SER A 49 -27.88 38.09 -18.88
CA SER A 49 -26.66 37.54 -19.50
C SER A 49 -26.14 36.28 -18.81
N LEU A 50 -26.79 35.82 -17.74
CA LEU A 50 -26.44 34.60 -17.00
C LEU A 50 -27.10 33.33 -17.55
N ASN A 51 -28.05 33.45 -18.48
CA ASN A 51 -28.76 32.31 -19.09
C ASN A 51 -28.26 31.92 -20.50
N GLN A 52 -27.15 32.52 -20.98
CA GLN A 52 -26.48 32.11 -22.24
C GLN A 52 -25.01 31.71 -22.07
N ALA A 53 -24.55 31.53 -20.82
CA ALA A 53 -23.23 30.97 -20.51
C ALA A 53 -23.30 29.56 -19.88
N THR A 54 -24.47 28.93 -19.84
CA THR A 54 -24.74 27.62 -19.23
C THR A 54 -25.08 26.53 -20.26
N SER A 55 -24.43 26.55 -21.43
CA SER A 55 -24.53 25.46 -22.42
C SER A 55 -23.16 24.89 -22.83
N LYS A 56 -22.21 24.81 -21.88
CA LYS A 56 -20.97 24.03 -22.03
C LYS A 56 -20.87 22.83 -21.09
N ASP A 57 -21.98 22.43 -20.47
CA ASP A 57 -22.07 21.17 -19.73
C ASP A 57 -22.73 20.10 -20.58
N GLN A 58 -21.98 19.58 -21.54
CA GLN A 58 -22.22 18.25 -22.09
C GLN A 58 -20.95 17.42 -21.99
N LYS A 59 -20.78 16.87 -20.79
CA LYS A 59 -20.47 15.45 -20.54
C LYS A 59 -19.29 14.90 -21.33
N LYS A 60 -18.09 15.10 -20.79
CA LYS A 60 -16.89 14.37 -21.17
C LYS A 60 -16.28 13.60 -19.99
N ASP A 61 -17.13 13.05 -19.13
CA ASP A 61 -16.71 12.31 -17.92
C ASP A 61 -17.16 10.85 -17.99
N ALA A 62 -16.78 10.16 -19.05
CA ALA A 62 -16.99 8.72 -19.16
C ALA A 62 -15.86 8.07 -19.96
N ASP A 63 -14.59 8.38 -19.67
CA ASP A 63 -13.50 7.48 -20.07
C ASP A 63 -12.18 7.70 -19.32
N LYS A 64 -12.21 7.67 -17.98
CA LYS A 64 -10.99 7.47 -17.18
C LYS A 64 -11.21 6.39 -16.14
N MET A 65 -11.70 5.24 -16.57
CA MET A 65 -11.36 4.00 -15.87
C MET A 65 -9.87 3.77 -16.11
N SER A 66 -9.05 4.33 -15.22
CA SER A 66 -7.67 3.91 -15.02
C SER A 66 -7.73 2.45 -14.61
N HIS A 67 -7.83 1.55 -15.58
CA HIS A 67 -7.60 0.14 -15.38
C HIS A 67 -6.14 0.01 -14.99
N LYS A 68 -5.84 0.03 -13.69
CA LYS A 68 -4.57 -0.49 -13.21
C LYS A 68 -4.49 -1.92 -13.74
N ALA A 69 -3.42 -2.23 -14.45
CA ALA A 69 -3.23 -3.56 -15.01
C ALA A 69 -3.38 -4.59 -13.89
N GLU A 70 -4.16 -5.64 -14.17
CA GLU A 70 -4.28 -6.81 -13.30
C GLU A 70 -2.96 -7.58 -13.32
N GLY A 71 -2.58 -8.17 -12.18
CA GLY A 71 -1.38 -9.00 -12.07
C GLY A 71 -0.25 -8.33 -11.30
N VAL A 72 1.01 -8.66 -11.66
CA VAL A 72 2.20 -8.16 -10.95
C VAL A 72 2.47 -6.70 -11.32
N ILE A 73 2.50 -5.83 -10.32
CA ILE A 73 2.70 -4.38 -10.47
C ILE A 73 3.95 -3.85 -9.75
N SER A 74 4.61 -4.68 -8.94
CA SER A 74 5.92 -4.41 -8.32
C SER A 74 6.68 -5.71 -8.15
N LEU A 75 8.00 -5.65 -8.28
CA LEU A 75 8.88 -6.78 -8.09
C LEU A 75 10.17 -6.29 -7.43
N ASP A 76 10.59 -6.98 -6.38
CA ASP A 76 11.92 -6.80 -5.79
C ASP A 76 12.51 -8.16 -5.41
N VAL A 77 13.84 -8.25 -5.47
CA VAL A 77 14.55 -9.51 -5.23
C VAL A 77 15.79 -9.26 -4.38
N THR A 78 16.00 -10.12 -3.39
CA THR A 78 17.26 -10.14 -2.63
C THR A 78 17.77 -11.57 -2.54
N ALA A 79 19.10 -11.72 -2.59
CA ALA A 79 19.76 -12.99 -2.35
C ALA A 79 20.54 -12.92 -1.03
N SER A 80 20.58 -14.03 -0.31
CA SER A 80 21.42 -14.15 0.88
C SER A 80 21.70 -15.63 1.15
N LYS A 81 22.99 -15.97 1.28
CA LYS A 81 23.45 -17.36 1.33
C LYS A 81 22.93 -18.11 0.09
N ASN A 82 22.41 -19.32 0.26
CA ASN A 82 21.88 -20.15 -0.84
C ASN A 82 20.37 -19.95 -1.06
N LYS A 83 19.85 -18.76 -0.75
CA LYS A 83 18.42 -18.44 -0.93
C LYS A 83 18.23 -17.16 -1.71
N ILE A 84 17.19 -17.17 -2.54
CA ILE A 84 16.68 -16.01 -3.26
C ILE A 84 15.26 -15.74 -2.74
N TYR A 85 15.00 -14.51 -2.36
CA TYR A 85 13.71 -14.04 -1.88
C TYR A 85 13.11 -13.11 -2.92
N LEU A 86 11.91 -13.43 -3.37
CA LEU A 86 11.16 -12.68 -4.38
C LEU A 86 9.94 -12.05 -3.71
N LEU A 87 9.88 -10.73 -3.73
CA LEU A 87 8.74 -9.94 -3.30
C LEU A 87 7.94 -9.50 -4.53
N LEU A 88 6.64 -9.78 -4.54
CA LEU A 88 5.72 -9.37 -5.58
C LEU A 88 4.64 -8.47 -4.99
N GLY A 89 4.46 -7.30 -5.58
CA GLY A 89 3.24 -6.52 -5.43
C GLY A 89 2.27 -6.88 -6.54
N LYS A 90 1.04 -7.25 -6.17
CA LYS A 90 0.00 -7.67 -7.12
C LYS A 90 -1.21 -6.76 -7.02
N ASN A 91 -1.77 -6.40 -8.15
CA ASN A 91 -3.12 -5.88 -8.27
C ASN A 91 -4.05 -7.03 -8.62
N ILE A 92 -4.92 -7.41 -7.69
CA ILE A 92 -5.90 -8.47 -7.88
C ILE A 92 -7.29 -7.87 -7.71
N LYS A 93 -8.06 -7.78 -8.79
CA LYS A 93 -9.40 -7.19 -8.82
C LYS A 93 -9.44 -5.77 -8.22
N GLY A 94 -8.41 -4.97 -8.50
CA GLY A 94 -8.29 -3.60 -7.99
C GLY A 94 -7.72 -3.47 -6.58
N GLN A 95 -7.40 -4.59 -5.91
CA GLN A 95 -6.79 -4.59 -4.58
C GLN A 95 -5.30 -4.87 -4.67
N ILE A 96 -4.50 -4.04 -4.00
CA ILE A 96 -3.05 -4.22 -3.93
C ILE A 96 -2.72 -5.16 -2.76
N SER A 97 -1.96 -6.21 -3.07
CA SER A 97 -1.48 -7.22 -2.12
C SER A 97 0.02 -7.45 -2.31
N LEU A 98 0.70 -7.93 -1.24
CA LEU A 98 2.13 -8.24 -1.24
C LEU A 98 2.32 -9.74 -1.03
N TRP A 99 3.25 -10.34 -1.76
CA TRP A 99 3.46 -11.79 -1.77
C TRP A 99 4.96 -12.12 -1.75
N LEU A 100 5.31 -13.14 -1.00
CA LEU A 100 6.68 -13.65 -0.89
C LEU A 100 6.79 -15.04 -1.49
N GLN A 101 7.87 -15.26 -2.26
CA GLN A 101 8.36 -16.57 -2.65
C GLN A 101 9.85 -16.69 -2.32
N ILE A 102 10.27 -17.93 -2.08
CA ILE A 102 11.67 -18.24 -1.75
C ILE A 102 12.13 -19.38 -2.64
N SER A 103 13.31 -19.22 -3.22
CA SER A 103 14.04 -20.30 -3.89
C SER A 103 15.26 -20.67 -3.06
N ASN A 104 15.54 -21.98 -2.96
CA ASN A 104 16.73 -22.54 -2.34
C ASN A 104 17.66 -23.23 -3.35
N ASN A 105 17.41 -23.02 -4.65
CA ASN A 105 18.07 -23.74 -5.74
C ASN A 105 18.30 -22.83 -6.96
N ASN A 106 18.82 -21.62 -6.72
CA ASN A 106 19.17 -20.66 -7.76
C ASN A 106 18.00 -20.34 -8.72
N ALA A 107 16.80 -20.12 -8.17
CA ALA A 107 15.57 -19.79 -8.89
C ALA A 107 15.06 -20.88 -9.85
N ALA A 108 15.58 -22.11 -9.79
CA ALA A 108 15.05 -23.22 -10.59
C ALA A 108 13.65 -23.65 -10.11
N PHE A 109 13.40 -23.63 -8.80
CA PHE A 109 12.07 -23.81 -8.20
C PHE A 109 11.79 -22.72 -7.17
N TRP A 110 10.51 -22.38 -7.04
CA TRP A 110 10.00 -21.40 -6.07
C TRP A 110 9.05 -22.08 -5.10
N SER A 111 9.08 -21.63 -3.84
CA SER A 111 8.06 -21.99 -2.86
C SER A 111 6.67 -21.55 -3.33
N LYS A 112 5.63 -22.11 -2.72
CA LYS A 112 4.29 -21.55 -2.80
C LYS A 112 4.32 -20.08 -2.37
N GLU A 113 3.55 -19.25 -3.06
CA GLU A 113 3.35 -17.85 -2.68
C GLU A 113 2.72 -17.76 -1.30
N THR A 114 3.29 -16.90 -0.46
CA THR A 114 2.77 -16.57 0.88
C THR A 114 2.40 -15.11 0.90
N GLU A 115 1.14 -14.81 1.22
CA GLU A 115 0.66 -13.43 1.32
C GLU A 115 1.28 -12.76 2.55
N ILE A 116 1.76 -11.53 2.37
CA ILE A 116 2.21 -10.67 3.45
C ILE A 116 0.99 -9.94 4.02
N PRO A 117 0.66 -10.13 5.32
CA PRO A 117 -0.50 -9.48 5.92
C PRO A 117 -0.30 -7.97 5.95
N ILE A 118 -1.06 -7.26 5.13
CA ILE A 118 -1.13 -5.80 5.15
C ILE A 118 -2.19 -5.39 6.17
N PRO A 119 -1.85 -4.55 7.18
CA PRO A 119 -2.85 -4.06 8.12
C PRO A 119 -3.97 -3.30 7.39
N ALA A 120 -5.23 -3.63 7.71
CA ALA A 120 -6.41 -3.05 7.06
C ALA A 120 -6.43 -1.51 7.14
N ALA A 121 -5.89 -0.94 8.22
CA ALA A 121 -5.83 0.51 8.42
C ALA A 121 -4.79 1.22 7.53
N SER A 122 -3.80 0.50 7.00
CA SER A 122 -2.72 1.10 6.20
C SER A 122 -2.83 0.77 4.72
N GLY A 123 -3.38 -0.39 4.33
CA GLY A 123 -3.38 -0.83 2.93
C GLY A 123 -1.97 -0.82 2.32
N ALA A 124 -1.92 -0.86 0.98
CA ALA A 124 -0.69 -0.67 0.23
C ALA A 124 -0.94 0.18 -1.01
N THR A 125 -0.06 1.15 -1.25
CA THR A 125 0.01 1.92 -2.48
C THR A 125 1.28 1.53 -3.22
N ILE A 126 1.09 0.99 -4.43
CA ILE A 126 2.15 0.68 -5.37
C ILE A 126 1.85 1.40 -6.67
N SER A 127 2.84 2.18 -7.12
CA SER A 127 2.81 2.98 -8.34
C SER A 127 4.24 3.23 -8.78
N ARG A 128 4.43 3.81 -9.98
CA ARG A 128 5.78 4.17 -10.45
C ARG A 128 6.47 5.07 -9.42
N GLY A 129 7.64 4.63 -8.93
CA GLY A 129 8.41 5.34 -7.91
C GLY A 129 8.05 4.99 -6.46
N SER A 130 7.07 4.12 -6.24
CA SER A 130 6.61 3.65 -4.93
C SER A 130 6.52 2.12 -4.90
N ASP A 131 7.61 1.46 -5.29
CA ASP A 131 7.70 0.00 -5.32
C ASP A 131 7.84 -0.56 -3.89
N ALA A 132 7.27 -1.73 -3.66
CA ALA A 132 7.54 -2.47 -2.45
C ALA A 132 8.97 -3.05 -2.49
N ARG A 133 9.65 -3.04 -1.35
CA ARG A 133 11.07 -3.41 -1.23
C ARG A 133 11.29 -4.53 -0.24
N ILE A 134 12.28 -5.38 -0.48
CA ILE A 134 12.70 -6.46 0.42
C ILE A 134 14.19 -6.36 0.75
N VAL A 135 14.52 -6.61 2.02
CA VAL A 135 15.90 -6.70 2.50
C VAL A 135 16.06 -7.93 3.38
N LYS A 136 17.16 -8.67 3.19
CA LYS A 136 17.60 -9.69 4.13
C LYS A 136 18.68 -9.13 5.05
N ALA A 137 18.40 -9.09 6.36
CA ALA A 137 19.35 -8.61 7.37
C ALA A 137 19.59 -9.70 8.42
N GLY A 138 20.70 -10.42 8.31
CA GLY A 138 21.01 -11.54 9.21
C GLY A 138 19.92 -12.62 9.17
N LYS A 139 19.24 -12.84 10.30
CA LYS A 139 18.10 -13.77 10.39
C LYS A 139 16.78 -13.14 9.95
N SER A 140 16.69 -11.82 9.89
CA SER A 140 15.44 -11.12 9.56
C SER A 140 15.23 -10.99 8.07
N ILE A 141 13.96 -11.01 7.66
CA ILE A 141 13.48 -10.46 6.38
C ILE A 141 12.72 -9.19 6.74
N ILE A 142 12.97 -8.11 6.02
CA ILE A 142 12.26 -6.84 6.17
C ILE A 142 11.63 -6.53 4.83
N VAL A 143 10.33 -6.27 4.83
CA VAL A 143 9.59 -5.80 3.65
C VAL A 143 9.07 -4.40 3.95
N LEU A 144 9.19 -3.50 2.97
CA LEU A 144 8.78 -2.10 3.08
C LEU A 144 7.85 -1.73 1.93
N TRP A 145 6.85 -0.90 2.22
CA TRP A 145 5.95 -0.36 1.21
C TRP A 145 5.35 0.96 1.67
N MET A 146 4.75 1.72 0.76
CA MET A 146 3.98 2.90 1.12
C MET A 146 2.55 2.50 1.47
N SER A 147 2.05 2.96 2.61
CA SER A 147 0.63 2.81 2.95
C SER A 147 -0.25 3.58 1.96
N HIS A 148 -1.51 3.17 1.89
CA HIS A 148 -2.56 3.91 1.23
C HIS A 148 -3.27 4.84 2.21
N VAL A 149 -3.42 6.11 1.85
CA VAL A 149 -4.20 7.09 2.60
C VAL A 149 -5.17 7.78 1.64
N GLU A 150 -6.47 7.62 1.91
CA GLU A 150 -7.53 8.23 1.11
C GLU A 150 -7.41 9.76 1.15
N GLY A 151 -7.62 10.42 0.00
CA GLY A 151 -7.47 11.88 -0.14
C GLY A 151 -6.03 12.42 -0.13
N ALA A 152 -5.00 11.60 0.15
CA ALA A 152 -3.61 12.03 0.03
C ALA A 152 -3.20 12.18 -1.44
N ARG A 153 -2.17 13.00 -1.72
CA ARG A 153 -1.60 13.12 -3.07
C ARG A 153 -1.14 11.75 -3.57
N PHE A 154 -1.71 11.30 -4.68
CA PHE A 154 -1.50 9.96 -5.25
C PHE A 154 -1.87 8.79 -4.31
N GLY A 155 -2.70 9.03 -3.29
CA GLY A 155 -3.09 8.04 -2.29
C GLY A 155 -1.92 7.46 -1.48
N SER A 156 -0.81 8.18 -1.39
CA SER A 156 0.42 7.70 -0.73
C SER A 156 0.50 8.19 0.72
N GLY A 157 0.66 7.27 1.66
CA GLY A 157 0.84 7.52 3.09
C GLY A 157 2.27 7.27 3.58
N PRO A 158 2.50 7.16 4.90
CA PRO A 158 3.79 6.78 5.47
C PRO A 158 4.32 5.44 4.96
N MET A 159 5.64 5.29 4.99
CA MET A 159 6.29 4.01 4.73
C MET A 159 6.01 3.04 5.89
N VAL A 160 5.54 1.85 5.56
CA VAL A 160 5.30 0.74 6.48
C VAL A 160 6.40 -0.29 6.28
N ALA A 161 6.84 -0.90 7.38
CA ALA A 161 7.75 -2.03 7.35
C ALA A 161 7.19 -3.21 8.15
N MET A 162 7.38 -4.41 7.63
CA MET A 162 7.08 -5.66 8.33
C MET A 162 8.35 -6.52 8.40
N ARG A 163 8.55 -7.16 9.54
CA ARG A 163 9.73 -7.98 9.82
C ARG A 163 9.33 -9.41 10.14
N SER A 164 9.94 -10.34 9.42
CA SER A 164 9.90 -11.77 9.75
C SER A 164 11.21 -12.24 10.36
N LEU A 165 11.13 -13.16 11.32
CA LEU A 165 12.29 -13.84 11.95
C LEU A 165 12.37 -15.33 11.60
N ASP A 166 11.41 -15.86 10.84
CA ASP A 166 11.23 -17.29 10.58
C ASP A 166 11.19 -17.62 9.07
N GLU A 167 11.84 -16.76 8.28
CA GLU A 167 11.94 -16.86 6.82
C GLU A 167 10.60 -16.65 6.11
N GLY A 168 9.79 -15.73 6.61
CA GLY A 168 8.58 -15.25 5.94
C GLY A 168 7.33 -16.09 6.22
N LYS A 169 7.33 -16.89 7.29
CA LYS A 169 6.15 -17.64 7.73
C LYS A 169 5.27 -16.80 8.66
N SER A 170 5.87 -15.91 9.45
CA SER A 170 5.22 -14.88 10.27
C SER A 170 6.03 -13.60 10.36
#